data_AF-A0A2N1S269-F1
#
_entry.id   AF-A0A2N1S269-F1
#
_cell.length_a   1.000
_cell.length_b   1.000
_cell.length_c   1.000
_cell.angle_alpha   90.00
_cell.angle_beta   90.00
_cell.angle_gamma   90.00
#
_symmetry.space_group_name_H-M   'P 1'
#
loop_
_entity.id
_entity.type
_entity.pdbx_description
1 polymer ?
#
loop_
_entity_poly.entity_id
_entity_poly.type
_entity_poly.pdbx_seq_one_letter_code
_entity_poly.pdbx_strand_id
1 'polypeptide(L)'
;MSKLEKKIQKLLSQPNDIAYDELRYVLLGLGCVERNGGRGSHVVFVHSVTGERITVPVQKPVKRCYIVQVIKMFGLKEKYDEIAGRLS
;
A
#
# COMPACT_ATOMS: atom_id res chain seq x y z
N MET A 1 7.06 14.39 -9.29
CA MET A 1 6.54 13.28 -8.48
C MET A 1 6.90 11.93 -9.09
N SER A 2 7.55 11.06 -8.32
CA SER A 2 7.86 9.69 -8.75
C SER A 2 6.58 8.87 -8.98
N LYS A 3 6.69 7.70 -9.65
CA LYS A 3 5.54 6.80 -9.83
C LYS A 3 4.98 6.33 -8.48
N LEU A 4 5.86 6.04 -7.51
CA LEU A 4 5.49 5.64 -6.15
C LEU A 4 4.76 6.77 -5.42
N GLU A 5 5.33 7.98 -5.46
CA GLU A 5 4.74 9.16 -4.83
C GLU A 5 3.33 9.46 -5.37
N LYS A 6 3.12 9.40 -6.68
CA LYS A 6 1.79 9.58 -7.30
C LYS A 6 0.78 8.54 -6.82
N LYS A 7 1.21 7.30 -6.60
CA LYS A 7 0.33 6.22 -6.10
C LYS A 7 0.02 6.41 -4.62
N ILE A 8 1.00 6.73 -3.79
CA ILE A 8 0.77 7.05 -2.36
C ILE A 8 -0.20 8.22 -2.23
N GLN A 9 -0.01 9.29 -3.01
CA GLN A 9 -0.92 10.44 -3.03
C GLN A 9 -2.36 10.02 -3.39
N LYS A 10 -2.53 9.15 -4.40
CA LYS A 10 -3.85 8.62 -4.79
C LYS A 10 -4.50 7.81 -3.66
N LEU A 11 -3.73 6.97 -2.95
CA LEU A 11 -4.24 6.21 -1.80
C LEU A 11 -4.74 7.16 -0.70
N LEU A 12 -4.01 8.25 -0.44
CA LEU A 12 -4.36 9.25 0.57
C LEU A 12 -5.60 10.08 0.18
N SER A 13 -5.75 10.46 -1.09
CA SER A 13 -6.83 11.33 -1.56
C SER A 13 -8.10 10.60 -2.02
N GLN A 14 -7.96 9.40 -2.58
CA GLN A 14 -9.04 8.62 -3.20
C GLN A 14 -9.02 7.15 -2.79
N PRO A 15 -9.23 6.82 -1.50
CA PRO A 15 -9.12 5.45 -0.99
C PRO A 15 -10.22 4.47 -1.47
N ASN A 16 -11.19 4.95 -2.27
CA ASN A 16 -12.30 4.14 -2.78
C ASN A 16 -12.06 3.61 -4.21
N ASP A 17 -11.11 4.17 -4.95
CA ASP A 17 -10.86 3.84 -6.36
C ASP A 17 -9.40 3.36 -6.57
N ILE A 18 -9.02 2.37 -5.78
CA ILE A 18 -7.68 1.77 -5.83
C ILE A 18 -7.80 0.34 -6.36
N ALA A 19 -7.12 0.07 -7.48
CA ALA A 19 -6.99 -1.30 -7.98
C ALA A 19 -5.94 -2.08 -7.16
N TYR A 20 -6.09 -3.41 -7.10
CA TYR A 20 -5.12 -4.29 -6.44
C TYR A 20 -3.67 -4.01 -6.88
N ASP A 21 -3.41 -3.87 -8.18
CA ASP A 21 -2.05 -3.63 -8.69
C ASP A 21 -1.45 -2.29 -8.23
N GLU A 22 -2.29 -1.28 -8.01
CA GLU A 22 -1.83 0.01 -7.48
C GLU A 22 -1.43 -0.12 -6.01
N LEU A 23 -2.25 -0.80 -5.22
CA LEU A 23 -1.97 -1.07 -3.82
C LEU A 23 -0.74 -1.96 -3.65
N ARG A 24 -0.63 -3.01 -4.47
CA ARG A 24 0.54 -3.90 -4.55
C ARG A 24 1.81 -3.10 -4.82
N TYR A 25 1.79 -2.23 -5.82
CA TYR A 25 2.95 -1.41 -6.17
C TYR A 25 3.40 -0.53 -5.00
N VAL A 26 2.45 0.08 -4.27
CA VAL A 26 2.77 0.85 -3.07
C VAL A 26 3.37 -0.05 -1.99
N LEU A 27 2.72 -1.17 -1.64
CA LEU A 27 3.19 -2.07 -0.58
C LEU A 27 4.61 -2.59 -0.86
N LEU A 28 4.92 -2.96 -2.10
CA LEU A 28 6.27 -3.37 -2.50
C LEU A 28 7.28 -2.22 -2.37
N GLY A 29 6.90 -1.00 -2.78
CA GLY A 29 7.72 0.20 -2.62
C GLY A 29 7.95 0.60 -1.15
N LEU A 30 7.07 0.19 -0.24
CA LEU A 30 7.21 0.38 1.20
C LEU A 30 8.13 -0.65 1.87
N GLY A 31 8.64 -1.64 1.13
CA GLY A 31 9.48 -2.71 1.68
C GLY A 31 8.71 -3.96 2.10
N CYS A 32 7.42 -4.07 1.73
CA CYS A 32 6.69 -5.32 1.89
C CYS A 32 7.08 -6.34 0.83
N VAL A 33 7.01 -7.62 1.19
CA VAL A 33 7.10 -8.75 0.28
C VAL A 33 5.76 -9.45 0.20
N GLU A 34 5.38 -9.85 -1.00
CA GLU A 34 4.22 -10.72 -1.20
C GLU A 34 4.53 -12.13 -0.70
N ARG A 35 3.67 -12.64 0.17
CA ARG A 35 3.73 -13.98 0.73
C ARG A 35 2.52 -14.76 0.24
N ASN A 36 2.54 -15.18 -1.02
CA ASN A 36 1.47 -15.98 -1.59
C ASN A 36 1.98 -17.14 -2.44
N GLY A 37 1.79 -18.35 -1.94
CA GLY A 37 1.82 -19.56 -2.76
C GLY A 37 0.47 -19.73 -3.48
N GLY A 38 0.32 -19.16 -4.69
CA GLY A 38 -0.65 -19.59 -5.70
C GLY A 38 -2.17 -19.45 -5.44
N ARG A 39 -2.87 -18.76 -6.36
CA ARG A 39 -4.33 -18.87 -6.64
C ARG A 39 -5.36 -18.45 -5.56
N GLY A 40 -4.97 -17.75 -4.49
CA GLY A 40 -5.92 -17.19 -3.53
C GLY A 40 -6.58 -15.88 -4.00
N SER A 41 -7.86 -15.66 -3.62
CA SER A 41 -8.55 -14.37 -3.76
C SER A 41 -8.04 -13.29 -2.79
N HIS A 42 -7.13 -13.67 -1.90
CA HIS A 42 -6.48 -12.80 -0.93
C HIS A 42 -4.96 -13.00 -0.98
N VAL A 43 -4.24 -11.89 -0.85
CA VAL A 43 -2.77 -11.85 -0.84
C VAL A 43 -2.26 -11.29 0.47
N VAL A 44 -1.31 -12.01 1.07
CA VAL A 44 -0.62 -11.57 2.28
C VAL A 44 0.62 -10.78 1.88
N PHE A 45 0.78 -9.60 2.45
CA PHE A 45 1.99 -8.80 2.38
C PHE A 45 2.63 -8.76 3.76
N VAL A 46 3.96 -8.89 3.82
CA VAL A 46 4.73 -8.81 5.06
C VAL A 46 5.84 -7.79 4.90
N HIS A 47 5.93 -6.82 5.78
CA HIS A 47 7.02 -5.85 5.80
C HIS A 47 8.32 -6.53 6.22
N SER A 48 9.38 -6.38 5.41
CA SER A 48 10.65 -7.11 5.61
C SER A 48 11.34 -6.77 6.93
N VAL A 49 11.27 -5.50 7.37
CA VAL A 49 11.90 -5.01 8.61
C VAL A 49 11.02 -5.21 9.85
N THR A 50 9.78 -4.70 9.85
CA THR A 50 8.90 -4.73 11.03
C THR A 50 8.20 -6.07 11.24
N GLY A 51 8.11 -6.91 10.20
CA GLY A 51 7.34 -8.17 10.25
C GLY A 51 5.82 -7.97 10.21
N GLU A 52 5.34 -6.71 10.15
CA GLU A 52 3.92 -6.41 10.06
C GLU A 52 3.31 -7.03 8.81
N ARG A 53 2.10 -7.58 8.95
CA ARG A 53 1.43 -8.28 7.86
C ARG A 53 0.03 -7.74 7.61
N ILE A 54 -0.36 -7.70 6.35
CA ILE A 54 -1.73 -7.37 5.93
C ILE A 54 -2.20 -8.35 4.85
N THR A 55 -3.45 -8.78 4.97
CA THR A 55 -4.12 -9.61 3.96
C THR A 55 -5.07 -8.74 3.15
N VAL A 56 -4.95 -8.76 1.84
CA VAL A 56 -5.66 -7.87 0.93
C VAL A 56 -6.38 -8.68 -0.16
N PRO A 57 -7.66 -8.41 -0.47
CA PRO A 57 -8.35 -9.12 -1.54
C PRO A 57 -7.84 -8.67 -2.93
N VAL A 58 -7.74 -9.62 -3.85
CA VAL A 58 -7.40 -9.39 -5.26
C VAL A 58 -8.66 -9.00 -6.01
N GLN A 59 -9.02 -7.72 -5.96
CA GLN A 59 -10.22 -7.18 -6.60
C GLN A 59 -10.00 -5.72 -7.06
N LYS A 60 -10.92 -5.24 -7.89
CA LYS A 60 -10.97 -3.82 -8.30
C LYS A 60 -12.42 -3.31 -8.18
N PRO A 61 -12.67 -2.24 -7.39
CA PRO A 61 -11.74 -1.61 -6.46
C PRO A 61 -11.47 -2.48 -5.22
N VAL A 62 -10.29 -2.33 -4.61
CA VAL A 62 -10.02 -2.85 -3.26
C VAL A 62 -10.90 -2.10 -2.27
N LYS A 63 -11.51 -2.82 -1.32
CA LYS A 63 -12.40 -2.17 -0.33
C LYS A 63 -11.62 -1.11 0.47
N ARG A 64 -12.26 0.05 0.67
CA ARG A 64 -11.71 1.21 1.40
C ARG A 64 -11.07 0.85 2.74
N CYS A 65 -11.65 -0.09 3.48
CA CYS A 65 -11.14 -0.52 4.79
C CYS A 65 -9.68 -0.99 4.72
N TYR A 66 -9.29 -1.74 3.69
CA TYR A 66 -7.90 -2.17 3.50
C TYR A 66 -6.99 -0.99 3.16
N ILE A 67 -7.45 -0.03 2.35
CA ILE A 67 -6.65 1.16 2.03
C ILE A 67 -6.39 2.00 3.28
N VAL A 68 -7.43 2.26 4.07
CA VAL A 68 -7.31 3.00 5.34
C VAL A 68 -6.41 2.26 6.32
N GLN A 69 -6.48 0.92 6.36
CA GLN A 69 -5.60 0.11 7.18
C GLN A 69 -4.14 0.26 6.76
N VAL A 70 -3.83 0.16 5.46
CA VAL A 70 -2.47 0.37 4.94
C VAL A 70 -1.95 1.77 5.28
N ILE A 71 -2.78 2.80 5.09
CA ILE A 71 -2.39 4.19 5.41
C ILE A 71 -1.94 4.32 6.87
N LYS A 72 -2.71 3.74 7.79
CA LYS A 72 -2.42 3.80 9.23
C LYS A 72 -1.24 2.93 9.65
N MET A 73 -1.18 1.69 9.17
CA MET A 73 -0.14 0.73 9.57
C MET A 73 1.25 1.21 9.15
N PHE A 74 1.39 1.75 7.94
CA PHE A 74 2.71 2.07 7.39
C PHE A 74 3.04 3.56 7.38
N GLY A 75 2.24 4.41 8.05
CA GLY A 75 2.47 5.86 8.10
C GLY A 75 2.61 6.46 6.71
N LEU A 76 1.64 6.22 5.81
CA LEU A 76 1.78 6.62 4.40
C LEU A 76 1.88 8.14 4.22
N LYS A 77 1.33 8.92 5.14
CA LYS A 77 1.39 10.38 5.06
C LYS A 77 2.80 10.87 5.35
N GLU A 78 3.40 10.36 6.42
CA GLU A 78 4.78 10.64 6.83
C GLU A 78 5.74 10.25 5.72
N LYS A 79 5.61 9.02 5.19
CA LYS A 79 6.43 8.56 4.06
C LYS A 79 6.23 9.37 2.78
N TYR A 80 5.00 9.84 2.52
CA TYR A 80 4.74 10.71 1.37
C TYR A 80 5.48 12.04 1.52
N ASP A 81 5.44 12.64 2.71
CA ASP A 81 6.12 13.90 3.00
C ASP A 81 7.64 13.73 2.96
N GLU A 82 8.19 12.59 3.43
CA GLU A 82 9.61 12.23 3.28
C GLU A 82 10.02 12.14 1.80
N ILE A 83 9.27 11.39 1.00
CA ILE A 83 9.57 11.18 -0.44
C ILE A 83 9.43 12.49 -1.22
N ALA A 84 8.47 13.33 -0.85
CA ALA A 84 8.25 14.63 -1.47
C ALA A 84 9.27 15.70 -1.04
N GLY A 85 10.19 15.37 -0.12
CA GLY A 85 11.17 16.32 0.42
C GLY A 85 10.54 17.44 1.24
N ARG A 86 9.42 17.15 1.93
CA ARG A 86 8.64 18.10 2.75
C ARG A 86 8.91 18.01 4.24
N LEU A 87 9.69 17.02 4.66
CA LEU A 87 10.31 16.99 5.98
C LEU A 87 11.66 17.71 5.89
N SER A 88 11.63 18.98 6.31
CA SER A 88 12.79 19.86 6.51
C SER A 88 13.20 19.88 7.97
#